data_AF-A0A358RJF9-F1
#
_entry.id   AF-A0A358RJF9-F1
#
_cell.length_a   1.000
_cell.length_b   1.000
_cell.length_c   1.000
_cell.angle_alpha   90.00
_cell.angle_beta   90.00
_cell.angle_gamma   90.00
#
_symmetry.space_group_name_H-M   'P 1'
#
loop_
_entity.id
_entity.type
_entity.pdbx_description
1 polymer ?
#
loop_
_entity_poly.entity_id
_entity_poly.type
_entity_poly.pdbx_seq_one_letter_code
_entity_poly.pdbx_strand_id
1 'polypeptide(L)'
;MNYNGEGVHALVCAVEDLTNSNLIFVDRKLKPVLKCLAFYPEFRSVLSKCSQGFDYEAEKKKACAKLGDSDVFRLPKNPKTLVALVSNMLVEFDADGMDIVSFSSKYFPEETKQASFEQFCLRVVEPFKLALVSLVVDGIEEEPQAVERTVEFA
;
A
#
# COMPACT_ATOMS: atom_id res chain seq x y z
N MET A 1 22.23 7.00 -6.78
CA MET A 1 21.91 5.57 -6.96
C MET A 1 21.49 5.41 -8.41
N ASN A 2 22.19 4.60 -9.20
CA ASN A 2 21.70 4.27 -10.54
C ASN A 2 20.59 3.24 -10.37
N TYR A 3 19.34 3.67 -10.55
CA TYR A 3 18.21 2.76 -10.62
C TYR A 3 18.29 2.04 -11.96
N ASN A 4 18.63 0.75 -11.95
CA ASN A 4 18.76 -0.04 -13.17
C ASN A 4 17.39 -0.52 -13.72
N GLY A 5 16.27 -0.02 -13.16
CA GLY A 5 14.90 -0.39 -13.54
C GLY A 5 14.48 -1.82 -13.16
N GLU A 6 15.45 -2.68 -12.81
CA GLU A 6 15.21 -4.10 -12.48
C GLU A 6 14.24 -4.28 -11.32
N GLY A 7 14.42 -3.57 -10.20
CA GLY A 7 13.53 -3.68 -9.04
C GLY A 7 12.10 -3.26 -9.36
N VAL A 8 11.94 -2.15 -10.11
CA VAL A 8 10.64 -1.68 -10.60
C VAL A 8 9.99 -2.72 -11.51
N HIS A 9 10.74 -3.28 -12.46
CA HIS A 9 10.24 -4.32 -13.35
C HIS A 9 9.79 -5.56 -12.57
N ALA A 10 10.61 -6.04 -11.62
CA ALA A 10 10.29 -7.18 -10.78
C ALA A 10 9.03 -6.96 -9.95
N LEU A 11 8.87 -5.77 -9.35
CA LEU A 11 7.67 -5.40 -8.61
C LEU A 11 6.43 -5.38 -9.52
N VAL A 12 6.52 -4.77 -10.69
CA VAL A 12 5.40 -4.71 -11.66
C VAL A 12 4.96 -6.12 -12.04
N CYS A 13 5.90 -6.98 -12.42
CA CYS A 13 5.57 -8.37 -12.76
C CYS A 13 4.95 -9.11 -11.57
N ALA A 14 5.48 -8.95 -10.36
CA ALA A 14 4.94 -9.61 -9.17
C ALA A 14 3.51 -9.15 -8.83
N VAL A 15 3.22 -7.85 -8.98
CA VAL A 15 1.88 -7.29 -8.76
C VAL A 15 0.91 -7.72 -9.86
N GLU A 16 1.33 -7.73 -11.12
CA GLU A 16 0.49 -8.23 -12.23
C GLU A 16 0.14 -9.71 -12.04
N ASP A 17 1.11 -10.51 -11.59
CA ASP A 17 0.91 -11.91 -11.26
C ASP A 17 -0.09 -12.13 -10.12
N LEU A 18 -0.12 -11.23 -9.13
CA LEU A 18 -1.09 -11.25 -8.03
C LEU A 18 -2.48 -10.83 -8.52
N THR A 19 -2.57 -9.72 -9.26
CA THR A 19 -3.84 -9.17 -9.77
C THR A 19 -4.53 -10.12 -10.75
N ASN A 20 -3.76 -10.84 -11.57
CA ASN A 20 -4.29 -11.82 -12.52
C ASN A 20 -4.49 -13.22 -11.91
N SER A 21 -4.26 -13.38 -10.60
CA SER A 21 -4.36 -14.68 -9.95
C SER A 21 -5.79 -15.05 -9.55
N ASN A 22 -6.05 -16.36 -9.52
CA ASN A 22 -7.22 -16.87 -8.84
C ASN A 22 -7.01 -16.77 -7.32
N LEU A 23 -8.07 -16.41 -6.59
CA LEU A 23 -8.10 -16.29 -5.14
C LEU A 23 -7.43 -17.45 -4.38
N ILE A 24 -7.52 -18.69 -4.88
CA ILE A 24 -6.89 -19.85 -4.24
C ILE A 24 -5.36 -19.77 -4.19
N PHE A 25 -4.75 -18.90 -5.00
CA PHE A 25 -3.31 -18.72 -5.09
C PHE A 25 -2.84 -17.41 -4.45
N VAL A 26 -3.72 -16.65 -3.80
CA VAL A 26 -3.41 -15.31 -3.29
C VAL A 26 -2.20 -15.32 -2.35
N ASP A 27 -2.15 -16.23 -1.37
CA ASP A 27 -1.03 -16.33 -0.42
C ASP A 27 0.30 -16.66 -1.12
N ARG A 28 0.23 -17.52 -2.14
CA ARG A 28 1.40 -17.91 -2.94
C ARG A 28 1.89 -16.74 -3.80
N LYS A 29 1.00 -15.89 -4.28
CA LYS A 29 1.30 -14.76 -5.18
C LYS A 29 1.61 -13.46 -4.44
N LEU A 30 1.14 -13.31 -3.21
CA LEU A 30 1.46 -12.19 -2.32
C LEU A 30 2.94 -12.23 -1.89
N LYS A 31 3.47 -13.43 -1.59
CA LYS A 31 4.86 -13.62 -1.15
C LYS A 31 5.91 -13.01 -2.10
N PRO A 32 5.86 -13.24 -3.43
CA PRO A 32 6.74 -12.56 -4.38
C PRO A 32 6.71 -11.03 -4.29
N VAL A 33 5.54 -10.42 -4.09
CA VAL A 33 5.41 -8.96 -3.95
C VAL A 33 6.17 -8.49 -2.72
N LEU A 34 5.92 -9.11 -1.55
CA LEU A 34 6.60 -8.77 -0.31
C LEU A 34 8.13 -9.00 -0.38
N LYS A 35 8.56 -10.06 -1.05
CA LYS A 35 9.98 -10.34 -1.29
C LYS A 35 10.64 -9.23 -2.11
N CYS A 36 9.97 -8.71 -3.15
CA CYS A 36 10.51 -7.59 -3.92
C CYS A 36 10.73 -6.37 -3.02
N LEU A 37 9.73 -6.02 -2.21
CA LEU A 37 9.80 -4.88 -1.28
C LEU A 37 10.96 -5.00 -0.28
N ALA A 38 11.22 -6.22 0.21
CA ALA A 38 12.27 -6.49 1.19
C ALA A 38 13.67 -6.62 0.56
N PHE A 39 13.76 -7.09 -0.69
CA PHE A 39 15.03 -7.38 -1.35
C PHE A 39 15.69 -6.10 -1.90
N TYR A 40 14.96 -5.35 -2.72
CA TYR A 40 15.51 -4.22 -3.46
C TYR A 40 15.75 -3.00 -2.55
N PRO A 41 16.97 -2.43 -2.51
CA PRO A 41 17.30 -1.29 -1.66
C PRO A 41 16.42 -0.05 -1.89
N GLU A 42 16.01 0.18 -3.14
CA GLU A 42 15.15 1.30 -3.53
C GLU A 42 13.81 1.31 -2.80
N PHE A 43 13.15 0.16 -2.73
CA PHE A 43 11.87 0.03 -2.03
C PHE A 43 12.04 0.12 -0.53
N ARG A 44 13.08 -0.51 0.03
CA ARG A 44 13.39 -0.40 1.46
C ARG A 44 13.62 1.05 1.90
N SER A 45 14.32 1.83 1.08
CA SER A 45 14.57 3.25 1.34
C SER A 45 13.27 4.05 1.35
N VAL A 46 12.42 3.87 0.34
CA VAL A 46 11.12 4.54 0.26
C VAL A 46 10.20 4.13 1.40
N LEU A 47 10.06 2.83 1.67
CA LEU A 47 9.25 2.30 2.76
C LEU A 47 9.71 2.84 4.12
N SER A 48 11.02 2.85 4.38
CA SER A 48 11.56 3.40 5.62
C SER A 48 11.18 4.87 5.82
N LYS A 49 11.18 5.68 4.75
CA LYS A 49 10.75 7.08 4.80
C LYS A 49 9.24 7.23 4.95
N CYS A 50 8.46 6.39 4.28
CA CYS A 50 6.99 6.38 4.40
C CYS A 50 6.53 5.97 5.80
N SER A 51 7.28 5.11 6.48
CA SER A 51 6.98 4.65 7.84
C SER A 51 7.38 5.64 8.94
N GLN A 52 8.14 6.70 8.65
CA GLN A 52 8.52 7.70 9.66
C GLN A 52 7.30 8.46 10.18
N GLY A 53 7.03 8.32 11.48
CA GLY A 53 5.88 8.97 12.13
C GLY A 53 4.51 8.43 11.69
N PHE A 54 4.48 7.29 10.98
CA PHE A 54 3.24 6.70 10.50
C PHE A 54 2.61 5.78 11.56
N ASP A 55 1.38 6.11 11.98
CA ASP A 55 0.57 5.27 12.86
C ASP A 55 -0.34 4.35 12.04
N TYR A 56 0.05 3.09 11.94
CA TYR A 56 -0.66 2.10 11.15
C TYR A 56 -2.09 1.87 11.63
N GLU A 57 -2.29 1.70 12.93
CA GLU A 57 -3.61 1.39 13.51
C GLU A 57 -4.57 2.55 13.33
N ALA A 58 -4.10 3.79 13.54
CA ALA A 58 -4.91 4.98 13.34
C ALA A 58 -5.31 5.17 11.88
N GLU A 59 -4.37 5.04 10.93
CA GLU A 59 -4.66 5.23 9.51
C GLU A 59 -5.47 4.05 8.93
N LYS A 60 -5.26 2.81 9.38
CA LYS A 60 -6.10 1.66 9.01
C LYS A 60 -7.53 1.86 9.49
N LYS A 61 -7.74 2.29 10.73
CA LYS A 61 -9.08 2.59 11.27
C LYS A 61 -9.78 3.70 10.48
N LYS A 62 -9.04 4.73 10.08
CA LYS A 62 -9.56 5.83 9.25
C LYS A 62 -9.90 5.38 7.83
N ALA A 63 -9.07 4.53 7.24
CA ALA A 63 -9.30 3.95 5.91
C ALA A 63 -10.50 3.00 5.90
N CYS A 64 -10.67 2.20 6.97
CA CYS A 64 -11.77 1.27 7.20
C CYS A 64 -12.96 1.99 7.86
N ALA A 65 -13.68 2.80 7.09
CA ALA A 65 -14.78 3.61 7.59
C ALA A 65 -16.15 2.95 7.38
N LYS A 66 -17.17 3.50 8.04
CA LYS A 66 -18.58 3.22 7.71
C LYS A 66 -19.19 4.40 6.95
N LEU A 67 -20.06 4.10 6.01
CA LEU A 67 -20.92 5.05 5.33
C LEU A 67 -22.37 4.59 5.50
N GLY A 68 -23.04 5.11 6.53
CA GLY A 68 -24.31 4.55 7.00
C GLY A 68 -24.09 3.12 7.50
N ASP A 69 -24.86 2.18 6.95
CA ASP A 69 -24.76 0.75 7.30
C ASP A 69 -23.69 -0.01 6.50
N SER A 70 -23.09 0.61 5.49
CA SER A 70 -22.09 -0.04 4.62
C SER A 70 -20.66 0.19 5.11
N ASP A 71 -19.84 -0.86 5.08
CA ASP A 71 -18.40 -0.76 5.24
C ASP A 71 -17.77 -0.20 3.95
N VAL A 72 -16.86 0.78 4.09
CA VAL A 72 -16.17 1.41 2.97
C VAL A 72 -14.68 1.53 3.27
N PHE A 73 -13.86 1.07 2.32
CA PHE A 73 -12.42 1.29 2.37
C PHE A 73 -12.02 2.48 1.50
N ARG A 74 -11.29 3.44 2.08
CA ARG A 74 -10.77 4.62 1.37
C ARG A 74 -9.27 4.73 1.55
N LEU A 75 -8.55 4.70 0.42
CA LEU A 75 -7.12 4.95 0.44
C LEU A 75 -6.80 6.41 0.82
N PRO A 76 -5.71 6.65 1.56
CA PRO A 76 -5.14 7.97 1.73
C PRO A 76 -4.80 8.60 0.38
N LYS A 77 -5.02 9.91 0.25
CA LYS A 77 -4.66 10.67 -0.97
C LYS A 77 -3.16 10.97 -1.05
N ASN A 78 -2.49 11.06 0.09
CA ASN A 78 -1.05 11.29 0.14
C ASN A 78 -0.31 10.00 -0.24
N PRO A 79 0.58 10.01 -1.25
CA PRO A 79 1.29 8.82 -1.70
C PRO A 79 2.13 8.14 -0.61
N LYS A 80 2.78 8.90 0.29
CA LYS A 80 3.59 8.34 1.38
C LYS A 80 2.70 7.58 2.37
N THR A 81 1.58 8.17 2.77
CA THR A 81 0.60 7.54 3.66
C THR A 81 -0.03 6.31 3.00
N LEU A 82 -0.35 6.38 1.71
CA LEU A 82 -0.90 5.26 0.93
C LEU A 82 0.09 4.08 0.91
N VAL A 83 1.35 4.35 0.54
CA VAL A 83 2.40 3.32 0.48
C VAL A 83 2.65 2.69 1.84
N ALA A 84 2.72 3.51 2.90
CA ALA A 84 2.88 3.01 4.26
C ALA A 84 1.68 2.14 4.69
N LEU A 85 0.45 2.58 4.44
CA LEU A 85 -0.75 1.84 4.82
C LEU A 85 -0.83 0.50 4.11
N VAL A 86 -0.73 0.50 2.77
CA VAL A 86 -0.94 -0.72 1.98
C VAL A 86 0.20 -1.71 2.20
N SER A 87 1.45 -1.26 2.30
CA SER A 87 2.56 -2.18 2.59
C SER A 87 2.39 -2.91 3.94
N ASN A 88 1.97 -2.20 5.00
CA ASN A 88 1.66 -2.83 6.28
C ASN A 88 0.46 -3.79 6.20
N MET A 89 -0.59 -3.45 5.45
CA MET A 89 -1.71 -4.36 5.20
C MET A 89 -1.27 -5.64 4.47
N LEU A 90 -0.41 -5.53 3.45
CA LEU A 90 0.11 -6.69 2.73
C LEU A 90 0.93 -7.61 3.66
N VAL A 91 1.69 -7.05 4.59
CA VAL A 91 2.40 -7.81 5.63
C VAL A 91 1.42 -8.47 6.59
N GLU A 92 0.38 -7.76 7.03
CA GLU A 92 -0.63 -8.33 7.92
C GLU A 92 -1.42 -9.48 7.27
N PHE A 93 -1.70 -9.39 5.96
CA PHE A 93 -2.28 -10.49 5.19
C PHE A 93 -1.37 -11.71 5.14
N ASP A 94 -0.07 -11.54 4.86
CA ASP A 94 0.90 -12.67 4.83
C ASP A 94 1.16 -13.28 6.21
N ALA A 95 0.97 -12.49 7.27
CA ALA A 95 1.13 -12.92 8.66
C ALA A 95 -0.15 -13.51 9.29
N ASP A 96 -1.20 -13.74 8.50
CA ASP A 96 -2.52 -14.22 8.94
C ASP A 96 -3.20 -13.33 10.01
N GLY A 97 -2.77 -12.07 10.16
CA GLY A 97 -3.41 -11.10 11.07
C GLY A 97 -4.74 -10.57 10.54
N MET A 98 -4.91 -10.61 9.21
CA MET A 98 -6.13 -10.27 8.50
C MET A 98 -6.29 -11.22 7.30
N ASP A 99 -7.52 -11.65 6.99
CA ASP A 99 -7.78 -12.48 5.81
C ASP A 99 -8.10 -11.60 4.59
N ILE A 100 -7.30 -11.72 3.53
CA ILE A 100 -7.44 -10.91 2.31
C ILE A 100 -8.76 -11.18 1.59
N VAL A 101 -9.28 -12.41 1.67
CA VAL A 101 -10.53 -12.78 1.01
C VAL A 101 -11.72 -12.13 1.71
N SER A 102 -11.78 -12.27 3.04
CA SER A 102 -12.80 -11.64 3.88
C SER A 102 -12.72 -10.12 3.82
N PHE A 103 -11.52 -9.55 3.81
CA PHE A 103 -11.32 -8.11 3.62
C PHE A 103 -11.88 -7.65 2.27
N SER A 104 -11.53 -8.35 1.19
CA SER A 104 -11.99 -8.03 -0.17
C SER A 104 -13.52 -8.07 -0.25
N SER A 105 -14.15 -9.16 0.22
CA SER A 105 -15.61 -9.29 0.19
C SER A 105 -16.33 -8.27 1.07
N LYS A 106 -15.72 -7.84 2.17
CA LYS A 106 -16.31 -6.85 3.08
C LYS A 106 -16.30 -5.44 2.50
N TYR A 107 -15.16 -5.01 1.95
CA TYR A 107 -14.97 -3.62 1.53
C TYR A 107 -15.19 -3.39 0.03
N PHE A 108 -15.21 -4.46 -0.76
CA PHE A 108 -15.44 -4.47 -2.20
C PHE A 108 -16.44 -5.58 -2.58
N PRO A 109 -17.66 -5.55 -2.03
CA PRO A 109 -18.65 -6.60 -2.26
C PRO A 109 -19.03 -6.68 -3.74
N GLU A 110 -18.94 -7.88 -4.31
CA GLU A 110 -19.32 -8.22 -5.69
C GLU A 110 -20.10 -9.54 -5.68
N GLU A 111 -20.61 -9.97 -6.84
CA GLU A 111 -21.38 -11.22 -6.97
C GLU A 111 -20.60 -12.47 -6.53
N THR A 112 -19.27 -12.46 -6.71
CA THR A 112 -18.40 -13.57 -6.32
C THR A 112 -17.21 -13.05 -5.50
N LYS A 113 -16.66 -13.91 -4.64
CA LYS A 113 -15.43 -13.58 -3.89
C LYS A 113 -14.28 -13.22 -4.83
N GLN A 114 -14.17 -13.92 -5.96
CA GLN A 114 -13.14 -13.66 -6.97
C GLN A 114 -13.28 -12.23 -7.53
N ALA A 115 -14.49 -11.81 -7.90
CA ALA A 115 -14.74 -10.44 -8.35
C ALA A 115 -14.43 -9.40 -7.25
N SER A 116 -14.76 -9.68 -5.98
CA SER A 116 -14.38 -8.81 -4.86
C SER A 116 -12.86 -8.65 -4.72
N PHE A 117 -12.12 -9.74 -4.89
CA PHE A 117 -10.66 -9.72 -4.88
C PHE A 117 -10.06 -8.94 -6.05
N GLU A 118 -10.64 -9.08 -7.25
CA GLU A 118 -10.25 -8.29 -8.42
C GLU A 118 -10.47 -6.79 -8.18
N GLN A 119 -11.60 -6.42 -7.55
CA GLN A 119 -11.86 -5.04 -7.14
C GLN A 119 -10.88 -4.54 -6.08
N PHE A 120 -10.49 -5.38 -5.11
CA PHE A 120 -9.43 -5.04 -4.17
C PHE A 120 -8.11 -4.80 -4.90
N CYS A 121 -7.71 -5.66 -5.83
CA CYS A 121 -6.48 -5.48 -6.59
C CYS A 121 -6.50 -4.19 -7.41
N LEU A 122 -7.59 -3.93 -8.14
CA LEU A 122 -7.76 -2.72 -8.95
C LEU A 122 -7.77 -1.43 -8.12
N ARG A 123 -8.40 -1.45 -6.94
CA ARG A 123 -8.65 -0.24 -6.14
C ARG A 123 -7.63 -0.02 -5.02
N VAL A 124 -6.80 -1.02 -4.71
CA VAL A 124 -5.81 -0.98 -3.62
C VAL A 124 -4.41 -1.29 -4.10
N VAL A 125 -4.22 -2.47 -4.69
CA VAL A 125 -2.88 -2.97 -5.07
C VAL A 125 -2.32 -2.18 -6.25
N GLU A 126 -3.14 -1.85 -7.24
CA GLU A 126 -2.72 -1.07 -8.40
C GLU A 126 -2.33 0.37 -8.03
N PRO A 127 -3.15 1.14 -7.27
CA PRO A 127 -2.72 2.44 -6.74
C PRO A 127 -1.45 2.38 -5.89
N PHE A 128 -1.28 1.33 -5.09
CA PHE A 128 -0.07 1.11 -4.31
C PHE A 128 1.17 0.94 -5.19
N LYS A 129 1.10 0.09 -6.23
CA LYS A 129 2.17 -0.09 -7.21
C LYS A 129 2.55 1.25 -7.84
N LEU A 130 1.58 2.00 -8.34
CA LEU A 130 1.81 3.28 -8.99
C LEU A 130 2.45 4.30 -8.04
N ALA A 131 1.93 4.44 -6.82
CA ALA A 131 2.46 5.35 -5.82
C ALA A 131 3.90 4.99 -5.40
N LEU A 132 4.17 3.69 -5.18
CA LEU A 132 5.50 3.24 -4.81
C LEU A 132 6.51 3.48 -5.94
N VAL A 133 6.15 3.16 -7.19
CA VAL A 133 7.02 3.39 -8.35
C VAL A 133 7.30 4.89 -8.55
N SER A 134 6.28 5.75 -8.42
CA SER A 134 6.47 7.20 -8.49
C SER A 134 7.42 7.70 -7.39
N LEU A 135 7.24 7.30 -6.13
CA LEU A 135 8.15 7.70 -5.04
C LEU A 135 9.60 7.21 -5.23
N VAL A 136 9.80 6.10 -5.94
CA VAL A 136 11.13 5.57 -6.28
C VAL A 136 11.78 6.39 -7.39
N VAL A 137 11.01 6.74 -8.44
CA VAL A 137 11.51 7.43 -9.63
C VAL A 137 11.65 8.93 -9.41
N ASP A 138 10.59 9.56 -8.89
CA ASP A 138 10.50 11.01 -8.69
C ASP A 138 11.19 11.43 -7.37
N GLY A 139 11.40 10.47 -6.48
CA GLY A 139 11.89 10.71 -5.12
C GLY A 139 10.77 11.13 -4.18
N ILE A 140 11.14 11.35 -2.93
CA ILE A 140 10.22 11.79 -1.89
C ILE A 140 10.45 13.28 -1.68
N GLU A 141 9.51 14.12 -2.10
CA GLU A 141 9.50 15.53 -1.72
C GLU A 141 9.36 15.62 -0.20
N GLU A 142 10.31 16.31 0.44
CA GLU A 142 10.20 16.67 1.86
C GLU A 142 9.26 17.88 1.94
N GLU A 143 8.16 17.75 2.67
CA GLU A 143 7.34 18.93 2.99
C GLU A 143 8.24 19.93 3.72
N PRO A 144 8.25 21.22 3.30
CA PRO A 144 9.06 22.22 3.98
C PRO A 144 8.62 22.28 5.45
N GLN A 145 9.55 21.99 6.37
CA GLN A 145 9.32 22.20 7.79
C GLN A 145 8.86 23.64 7.99
N ALA A 146 7.64 23.82 8.50
CA ALA A 146 7.17 25.12 8.92
C ALA A 146 8.09 25.57 10.07
N VAL A 147 9.02 26.48 9.76
CA VAL A 147 9.84 27.14 10.77
C VAL A 147 8.87 27.93 11.64
N GLU A 148 8.61 27.45 12.84
CA GLU A 148 7.93 28.23 13.88
C GLU A 148 8.77 29.48 14.13
N ARG A 149 8.38 30.59 13.51
CA ARG A 149 8.94 31.90 13.86
C ARG A 149 8.40 32.24 15.24
N THR A 150 9.21 32.01 16.28
CA THR A 150 9.04 32.68 17.57
C THR A 150 9.15 34.18 17.32
N VAL A 151 8.01 34.87 17.32
CA VAL A 151 7.97 36.32 17.35
C VAL A 151 8.27 36.72 18.79
N GLU A 152 9.51 37.12 19.06
CA GLU A 152 9.84 37.82 20.29
C GLU A 152 9.19 39.20 20.25
N PHE A 153 8.17 39.40 21.09
CA PHE A 153 7.63 40.73 21.34
C PHE A 153 8.60 41.45 22.28
N ALA A 154 9.31 42.45 21.76
CA ALA A 154 10.11 43.42 22.51
C ALA A 154 9.25 44.56 23.04
#